data_AF-A0A2V0QJG8-F1
#
_entry.id   AF-A0A2V0QJG8-F1
#
_cell.length_a   1.000
_cell.length_b   1.000
_cell.length_c   1.000
_cell.angle_alpha   90.00
_cell.angle_beta   90.00
_cell.angle_gamma   90.00
#
_symmetry.space_group_name_H-M   'P 1'
#
loop_
_entity.id
_entity.type
_entity.pdbx_description
1 polymer ?
#
loop_
_entity_poly.entity_id
_entity_poly.type
_entity_poly.pdbx_seq_one_letter_code
_entity_poly.pdbx_strand_id
1 'polypeptide(L)'
;MNPHQRRQLVIVTEAAIAGLGEVQLEWVVDRGQLSLVDFSPLKSQFLVDDRAGERTISPGFARGLSLVVDECAQIEEISIAATVSINNLPSPETLGPAIMRLMQRIEQAKAPIVMVSPRPYAALAALIPYVSGFIFESSSLLCHLAILLRESGVPALASPALYRAALSTPGNVLVQANQRPLETIPG
;
A
#
# COMPACT_ATOMS: atom_id res chain seq x y z
N MET A 1 16.95 -2.61 19.39
CA MET A 1 16.10 -3.68 19.98
C MET A 1 16.95 -4.64 20.79
N ASN A 2 16.65 -4.81 22.08
CA ASN A 2 17.39 -5.62 23.04
C ASN A 2 16.97 -7.10 23.00
N PRO A 3 17.73 -8.02 23.63
CA PRO A 3 17.42 -9.46 23.61
C PRO A 3 16.04 -9.82 24.20
N HIS A 4 15.59 -9.09 25.21
CA HIS A 4 14.27 -9.29 25.83
C HIS A 4 13.14 -8.98 24.85
N GLN A 5 13.23 -7.85 24.14
CA GLN A 5 12.27 -7.44 23.11
C GLN A 5 12.20 -8.45 21.96
N ARG A 6 13.35 -9.01 21.52
CA ARG A 6 13.34 -10.06 20.49
C ARG A 6 12.62 -11.31 20.96
N ARG A 7 12.83 -11.72 22.22
CA ARG A 7 12.13 -12.88 22.80
C ARG A 7 10.62 -12.63 22.88
N GLN A 8 10.21 -11.42 23.25
CA GLN A 8 8.79 -11.04 23.24
C GLN A 8 8.18 -11.09 21.83
N LEU A 9 8.88 -10.58 20.80
CA LEU A 9 8.42 -10.69 19.41
C LEU A 9 8.16 -12.14 19.02
N VAL A 10 9.10 -13.04 19.29
CA VAL A 10 8.97 -14.47 18.94
C VAL A 10 7.77 -15.10 19.65
N ILE A 11 7.68 -14.96 20.97
CA ILE A 11 6.60 -15.57 21.77
C ILE A 11 5.22 -15.09 21.30
N VAL A 12 5.06 -13.79 21.08
CA VAL A 12 3.76 -13.24 20.66
C VAL A 12 3.44 -13.62 19.22
N THR A 13 4.44 -13.68 18.34
CA THR A 13 4.26 -14.12 16.95
C THR A 13 3.82 -15.57 16.88
N GLU A 14 4.47 -16.48 17.62
CA GLU A 14 4.10 -17.89 17.68
C GLU A 14 2.70 -18.09 18.26
N ALA A 15 2.36 -17.38 19.33
CA ALA A 15 1.02 -17.43 19.92
C ALA A 15 -0.06 -16.90 18.96
N ALA A 16 0.23 -15.81 18.25
CA ALA A 16 -0.69 -15.25 17.26
C ALA A 16 -0.87 -16.19 16.07
N ILE A 17 0.19 -16.82 15.58
CA ILE A 17 0.10 -17.81 14.50
C ILE A 17 -0.76 -19.02 14.93
N ALA A 18 -0.54 -19.51 16.15
CA ALA A 18 -1.30 -20.64 16.68
C ALA A 18 -2.79 -20.33 16.86
N GLY A 19 -3.14 -19.10 17.24
CA GLY A 19 -4.51 -18.68 17.50
C GLY A 19 -5.27 -18.13 16.29
N LEU A 20 -4.57 -17.52 15.33
CA LEU A 20 -5.16 -16.73 14.24
C LEU A 20 -4.78 -17.24 12.84
N GLY A 21 -3.85 -18.20 12.73
CA GLY A 21 -3.30 -18.65 11.44
C GLY A 21 -2.19 -17.71 10.93
N GLU A 22 -1.93 -17.71 9.63
CA GLU A 22 -0.97 -16.75 9.06
C GLU A 22 -1.42 -15.31 9.37
N VAL A 23 -0.60 -14.58 10.13
CA VAL A 23 -0.96 -13.27 10.67
C VAL A 23 0.25 -12.34 10.63
N GLN A 24 0.00 -11.09 10.29
CA GLN A 24 0.95 -10.02 10.43
C GLN A 24 0.71 -9.29 11.75
N LEU A 25 1.80 -8.94 12.43
CA LEU A 25 1.79 -8.15 13.65
C LEU A 25 2.54 -6.83 13.44
N GLU A 26 1.94 -5.71 13.81
CA GLU A 26 2.58 -4.39 13.79
C GLU A 26 3.01 -3.98 15.20
N TRP A 27 4.25 -3.48 15.30
CA TRP A 27 4.90 -3.17 16.57
C TRP A 27 5.47 -1.77 16.56
N VAL A 28 5.33 -1.06 17.69
CA VAL A 28 5.99 0.21 17.95
C VAL A 28 7.01 0.02 19.07
N VAL A 29 8.18 0.65 18.91
CA VAL A 29 9.15 0.79 19.98
C VAL A 29 9.20 2.25 20.40
N ASP A 30 8.71 2.56 21.59
CA ASP A 30 8.81 3.90 22.19
C ASP A 30 9.53 3.81 23.54
N ARG A 31 10.50 4.71 23.77
CA ARG A 31 11.33 4.77 25.00
C ARG A 31 11.89 3.42 25.48
N GLY A 32 12.19 2.51 24.55
CA GLY A 32 12.70 1.17 24.86
C GLY A 32 11.64 0.15 25.29
N GLN A 33 10.35 0.51 25.25
CA GLN A 33 9.23 -0.39 25.42
C GLN A 33 8.73 -0.84 24.03
N LEU A 34 8.48 -2.15 23.89
CA LEU A 34 7.91 -2.74 22.68
C LEU A 34 6.42 -2.99 22.92
N SER A 35 5.58 -2.46 22.04
CA SER A 35 4.12 -2.57 22.12
C SER A 35 3.56 -3.08 20.79
N LEU A 36 2.68 -4.08 20.84
CA LEU A 36 1.88 -4.52 19.69
C LEU A 36 0.78 -3.48 19.47
N VAL A 37 0.66 -2.95 18.26
CA VAL A 37 -0.30 -1.88 17.94
C VAL A 37 -1.41 -2.35 17.00
N ASP A 38 -1.15 -3.34 16.14
CA ASP A 38 -2.16 -3.87 15.23
C ASP A 38 -1.83 -5.32 14.79
N PHE A 39 -2.83 -6.03 14.28
CA PHE A 39 -2.65 -7.30 13.59
C PHE A 39 -3.66 -7.50 12.45
N SER A 40 -3.24 -8.22 11.42
CA SER A 40 -4.09 -8.52 10.26
C SER A 40 -3.87 -9.95 9.76
N PRO A 41 -4.93 -10.72 9.45
CA PRO A 41 -4.79 -12.02 8.80
C PRO A 41 -4.06 -11.90 7.45
N LEU A 42 -3.07 -12.75 7.21
CA LEU A 42 -2.46 -12.91 5.91
C LEU A 42 -3.32 -13.85 5.07
N LYS A 43 -4.25 -13.29 4.27
CA LYS A 43 -4.93 -14.08 3.25
C LYS A 43 -4.01 -14.26 2.04
N SER A 44 -3.61 -15.51 1.81
CA SER A 44 -2.89 -16.07 0.66
C SER A 44 -1.42 -15.68 0.47
N GLN A 45 -0.63 -16.73 0.22
CA GLN A 45 0.77 -16.75 -0.14
C GLN A 45 1.01 -15.93 -1.42
N PHE A 46 1.45 -14.69 -1.28
CA PHE A 46 1.98 -13.93 -2.41
C PHE A 46 3.48 -14.21 -2.52
N LEU A 47 3.85 -14.97 -3.56
CA LEU A 47 5.24 -15.04 -4.01
C LEU A 47 5.62 -13.65 -4.52
N VAL A 48 6.45 -12.96 -3.74
CA VAL A 48 7.07 -11.69 -4.10
C VAL A 48 7.98 -11.97 -5.29
N ASP A 49 7.63 -11.44 -6.47
CA ASP A 49 8.53 -11.42 -7.61
C ASP A 49 9.19 -10.03 -7.60
N ASP A 50 10.35 -9.92 -6.98
CA ASP A 50 11.20 -8.72 -7.05
C ASP A 50 11.93 -8.78 -8.41
N ARG A 51 11.33 -8.20 -9.46
CA ARG A 51 11.96 -8.10 -10.79
C ARG A 51 12.60 -6.72 -10.93
N ALA A 52 13.91 -6.68 -11.18
CA ALA A 52 14.62 -5.47 -11.61
C ALA A 52 14.38 -4.20 -10.74
N GLY A 53 14.22 -4.37 -9.42
CA GLY A 53 13.97 -3.26 -8.49
C GLY A 53 12.51 -2.81 -8.40
N GLU A 54 11.60 -3.54 -9.05
CA GLU A 54 10.17 -3.39 -8.92
C GLU A 54 9.59 -4.51 -8.05
N ARG A 55 8.65 -4.12 -7.19
CA ARG A 55 8.01 -5.00 -6.22
C ARG A 55 6.49 -4.94 -6.37
N THR A 56 5.89 -6.08 -6.68
CA THR A 56 4.43 -6.21 -6.69
C THR A 56 3.86 -6.11 -5.28
N ILE A 57 2.92 -5.18 -5.08
CA ILE A 57 2.17 -5.00 -3.83
C ILE A 57 0.79 -5.63 -3.97
N SER A 58 0.11 -5.37 -5.08
CA SER A 58 -1.17 -5.97 -5.45
C SER A 58 -1.14 -6.30 -6.94
N PRO A 59 -1.37 -7.56 -7.34
CA PRO A 59 -1.23 -7.97 -8.73
C PRO A 59 -2.33 -7.38 -9.62
N GLY A 60 -2.07 -7.32 -10.92
CA GLY A 60 -3.04 -6.93 -11.92
C GLY A 60 -2.49 -5.90 -12.92
N PHE A 61 -3.41 -5.28 -13.64
CA PHE A 61 -3.09 -4.34 -14.71
C PHE A 61 -3.90 -3.05 -14.55
N ALA A 62 -3.21 -1.91 -14.54
CA ALA A 62 -3.83 -0.60 -14.54
C ALA A 62 -3.21 0.30 -15.61
N ARG A 63 -4.02 1.17 -16.19
CA ARG A 63 -3.57 2.21 -17.11
C ARG A 63 -4.34 3.48 -16.82
N GLY A 64 -3.64 4.61 -16.75
CA GLY A 64 -4.28 5.89 -16.47
C GLY A 64 -3.30 7.05 -16.41
N LEU A 65 -3.82 8.27 -16.23
CA LEU A 65 -3.00 9.44 -15.98
C LEU A 65 -2.36 9.33 -14.60
N SER A 66 -1.06 9.63 -14.51
CA SER A 66 -0.36 9.71 -13.23
C SER A 66 -0.83 10.93 -12.45
N LEU A 67 -1.30 10.70 -11.21
CA LEU A 67 -1.54 11.77 -10.25
C LEU A 67 -0.59 11.63 -9.07
N VAL A 68 0.36 12.56 -8.98
CA VAL A 68 1.36 12.60 -7.90
C VAL A 68 0.74 13.22 -6.65
N VAL A 69 0.94 12.55 -5.51
CA VAL A 69 0.64 13.08 -4.17
C VAL A 69 1.69 14.12 -3.80
N ASP A 70 1.28 15.39 -3.75
CA ASP A 70 2.08 16.56 -3.43
C ASP A 70 2.16 16.83 -1.92
N GLU A 71 1.06 16.63 -1.19
CA GLU A 71 0.94 16.95 0.25
C GLU A 71 1.44 15.82 1.18
N CYS A 72 2.57 15.19 0.84
CA CYS A 72 3.04 13.97 1.51
C CYS A 72 3.13 14.07 3.04
N ALA A 73 3.58 15.19 3.61
CA ALA A 73 3.70 15.37 5.06
C ALA A 73 2.33 15.38 5.76
N GLN A 74 1.33 16.06 5.18
CA GLN A 74 -0.03 16.11 5.73
C GLN A 74 -0.69 14.73 5.63
N ILE A 75 -0.51 14.04 4.50
CA ILE A 75 -1.03 12.68 4.31
C ILE A 75 -0.36 11.68 5.27
N GLU A 76 0.93 11.85 5.55
CA GLU A 76 1.64 11.05 6.54
C GLU A 76 1.11 11.29 7.96
N GLU A 77 0.94 12.56 8.37
CA GLU A 77 0.35 12.90 9.68
C GLU A 77 -1.06 12.31 9.85
N ILE A 78 -1.92 12.42 8.82
CA ILE A 78 -3.25 11.80 8.83
C ILE A 78 -3.12 10.29 8.99
N SER A 79 -2.16 9.66 8.31
CA SER A 79 -1.95 8.20 8.38
C SER A 79 -1.43 7.72 9.74
N ILE A 80 -0.73 8.58 10.48
CA ILE A 80 -0.25 8.29 11.85
C ILE A 80 -1.35 8.56 12.88
N ALA A 81 -2.04 9.69 12.75
CA ALA A 81 -3.06 10.14 13.70
C ALA A 81 -4.37 9.34 13.57
N ALA A 82 -4.73 8.95 12.35
CA ALA A 82 -5.79 8.00 12.12
C ALA A 82 -5.25 6.60 12.41
N THR A 83 -5.38 6.15 13.66
CA THR A 83 -5.38 4.72 13.97
C THR A 83 -6.61 4.12 13.27
N VAL A 84 -6.51 3.90 11.95
CA VAL A 84 -7.65 3.64 11.06
C VAL A 84 -8.36 2.37 11.55
N SER A 85 -9.56 2.56 12.10
CA SER A 85 -10.40 1.48 12.62
C SER A 85 -10.67 0.42 11.54
N ILE A 86 -10.40 -0.83 11.91
CA ILE A 86 -9.95 -1.98 11.10
C ILE A 86 -11.06 -2.64 10.23
N ASN A 87 -12.24 -2.02 10.05
CA ASN A 87 -13.39 -2.74 9.47
C ASN A 87 -13.94 -2.22 8.14
N ASN A 88 -13.58 -1.01 7.68
CA ASN A 88 -14.08 -0.44 6.41
C ASN A 88 -13.11 0.58 5.81
N LEU A 89 -13.17 0.75 4.48
CA LEU A 89 -12.48 1.85 3.80
C LEU A 89 -12.94 3.19 4.39
N PRO A 90 -12.02 4.06 4.86
CA PRO A 90 -12.40 5.39 5.34
C PRO A 90 -12.97 6.22 4.19
N SER A 91 -13.89 7.14 4.49
CA SER A 91 -14.39 8.05 3.47
C SER A 91 -13.47 9.28 3.33
N PRO A 92 -13.25 9.81 2.11
CA PRO A 92 -12.43 11.00 1.89
C PRO A 92 -12.77 12.19 2.79
N GLU A 93 -14.05 12.40 3.08
CA GLU A 93 -14.55 13.50 3.90
C GLU A 93 -14.09 13.39 5.36
N THR A 94 -13.99 12.16 5.88
CA THR A 94 -13.58 11.92 7.28
C THR A 94 -12.08 12.10 7.52
N LEU A 95 -11.27 11.99 6.48
CA LEU A 95 -9.81 12.14 6.56
C LEU A 95 -9.33 13.58 6.31
N GLY A 96 -10.26 14.47 5.96
CA GLY A 96 -10.02 15.90 5.90
C GLY A 96 -9.61 16.44 4.52
N PRO A 97 -9.28 17.75 4.46
CA PRO A 97 -9.22 18.50 3.20
C PRO A 97 -8.18 17.99 2.19
N ALA A 98 -7.05 17.43 2.67
CA ALA A 98 -5.98 16.93 1.81
C ALA A 98 -6.45 15.74 0.94
N ILE A 99 -7.12 14.76 1.55
CA ILE A 99 -7.67 13.62 0.82
C ILE A 99 -8.83 14.05 -0.09
N MET A 100 -9.69 14.96 0.36
CA MET A 100 -10.76 15.52 -0.48
C MET A 100 -10.22 16.21 -1.74
N ARG A 101 -9.14 16.99 -1.64
CA ARG A 101 -8.51 17.63 -2.80
C ARG A 101 -8.00 16.60 -3.82
N LEU A 102 -7.40 15.51 -3.35
CA LEU A 102 -6.95 14.42 -4.23
C LEU A 102 -8.15 13.77 -4.93
N MET A 103 -9.23 13.45 -4.21
CA MET A 103 -10.46 12.91 -4.78
C MET A 103 -11.03 13.85 -5.86
N GLN A 104 -11.13 15.15 -5.57
CA GLN A 104 -11.64 16.13 -6.53
C GLN A 104 -10.78 16.20 -7.80
N ARG A 105 -9.44 16.14 -7.67
CA ARG A 105 -8.53 16.10 -8.83
C ARG A 105 -8.72 14.84 -9.67
N ILE A 106 -8.96 13.70 -9.02
CA ILE A 106 -9.27 12.43 -9.70
C ILE A 106 -10.56 12.57 -10.51
N GLU A 107 -11.63 13.06 -9.91
CA GLU A 107 -12.93 13.25 -10.57
C GLU A 107 -12.85 14.25 -11.74
N GLN A 108 -12.10 15.35 -11.57
CA GLN A 108 -11.92 16.38 -12.59
C GLN A 108 -11.15 15.87 -13.82
N ALA A 109 -10.26 14.90 -13.66
CA ALA A 109 -9.46 14.37 -14.75
C ALA A 109 -10.32 13.64 -15.81
N LYS A 110 -11.51 13.16 -15.46
CA LYS A 110 -12.44 12.42 -16.34
C LYS A 110 -11.75 11.28 -17.11
N ALA A 111 -10.72 10.70 -16.51
CA ALA A 111 -9.91 9.63 -17.06
C ALA A 111 -9.44 8.71 -15.92
N PRO A 112 -9.14 7.43 -16.20
CA PRO A 112 -8.51 6.52 -15.25
C PRO A 112 -7.27 7.16 -14.62
N ILE A 113 -7.13 7.10 -13.29
CA ILE A 113 -6.00 7.66 -12.55
C ILE A 113 -5.14 6.54 -11.98
N VAL A 114 -3.82 6.66 -12.15
CA VAL A 114 -2.82 5.91 -11.40
C VAL A 114 -2.21 6.86 -10.37
N MET A 115 -2.43 6.56 -9.09
CA MET A 115 -1.89 7.37 -8.00
C MET A 115 -0.40 7.09 -7.81
N VAL A 116 0.39 8.15 -7.63
CA VAL A 116 1.84 8.07 -7.46
C VAL A 116 2.23 8.72 -6.14
N SER A 117 2.89 7.97 -5.25
CA SER A 117 3.27 8.46 -3.91
C SER A 117 4.61 7.87 -3.48
N PRO A 118 5.44 8.56 -2.68
CA PRO A 118 6.71 7.98 -2.22
C PRO A 118 6.51 6.74 -1.32
N ARG A 119 5.41 6.70 -0.55
CA ARG A 119 5.11 5.64 0.43
C ARG A 119 3.63 5.26 0.43
N PRO A 120 3.28 4.04 0.86
CA PRO A 120 1.90 3.57 0.95
C PRO A 120 1.20 4.11 2.21
N TYR A 121 0.86 5.40 2.22
CA TYR A 121 0.19 6.06 3.34
C TYR A 121 -1.23 5.50 3.57
N ALA A 122 -1.56 5.10 4.80
CA ALA A 122 -2.85 4.49 5.14
C ALA A 122 -4.06 5.38 4.73
N ALA A 123 -3.93 6.70 4.83
CA ALA A 123 -4.96 7.64 4.44
C ALA A 123 -5.36 7.56 2.95
N LEU A 124 -4.47 7.04 2.07
CA LEU A 124 -4.78 6.84 0.65
C LEU A 124 -5.79 5.71 0.42
N ALA A 125 -6.09 4.89 1.43
CA ALA A 125 -7.12 3.86 1.36
C ALA A 125 -8.48 4.45 0.94
N ALA A 126 -8.83 5.65 1.39
CA ALA A 126 -10.06 6.34 1.01
C ALA A 126 -10.19 6.59 -0.50
N LEU A 127 -9.09 6.57 -1.25
CA LEU A 127 -9.07 6.83 -2.69
C LEU A 127 -9.18 5.55 -3.53
N ILE A 128 -9.13 4.36 -2.91
CA ILE A 128 -9.20 3.06 -3.61
C ILE A 128 -10.39 2.98 -4.59
N PRO A 129 -11.62 3.39 -4.24
CA PRO A 129 -12.76 3.31 -5.15
C PRO A 129 -12.67 4.20 -6.40
N TYR A 130 -11.77 5.19 -6.41
CA TYR A 130 -11.71 6.24 -7.42
C TYR A 130 -10.55 6.07 -8.40
N VAL A 131 -9.63 5.15 -8.13
CA VAL A 131 -8.36 5.04 -8.85
C VAL A 131 -8.21 3.67 -9.49
N SER A 132 -7.43 3.63 -10.57
CA SER A 132 -7.21 2.42 -11.36
C SER A 132 -6.02 1.63 -10.85
N GLY A 133 -5.09 2.26 -10.13
CA GLY A 133 -3.92 1.61 -9.56
C GLY A 133 -3.00 2.56 -8.80
N PHE A 134 -1.95 2.01 -8.20
CA PHE A 134 -0.95 2.75 -7.42
C PHE A 134 0.49 2.44 -7.85
N ILE A 135 1.33 3.46 -7.79
CA ILE A 135 2.78 3.35 -7.90
C ILE A 135 3.40 4.00 -6.68
N PHE A 136 4.31 3.27 -6.04
CA PHE A 136 5.10 3.77 -4.93
C PHE A 136 6.59 3.86 -5.26
N GLU A 137 7.31 4.81 -4.67
CA GLU A 137 8.78 4.78 -4.72
C GLU A 137 9.30 3.57 -3.94
N SER A 138 8.77 3.38 -2.73
CA SER A 138 9.12 2.28 -1.85
C SER A 138 7.86 1.80 -1.10
N SER A 139 7.85 0.53 -0.69
CA SER A 139 6.72 -0.03 0.03
C SER A 139 7.13 -1.16 0.97
N SER A 140 6.45 -1.22 2.12
CA SER A 140 6.36 -2.43 2.93
C SER A 140 5.18 -3.26 2.42
N LEU A 141 5.43 -4.51 2.03
CA LEU A 141 4.40 -5.46 1.58
C LEU A 141 3.28 -5.69 2.61
N LEU A 142 3.59 -5.39 3.86
CA LEU A 142 2.76 -5.67 5.01
C LEU A 142 2.02 -4.41 5.49
N CYS A 143 2.24 -3.22 4.94
CA CYS A 143 1.47 -2.07 5.40
C CYS A 143 -0.05 -2.25 5.17
N HIS A 144 -0.87 -1.66 6.04
CA HIS A 144 -2.33 -1.75 5.96
C HIS A 144 -2.89 -1.42 4.56
N LEU A 145 -2.38 -0.36 3.91
CA LEU A 145 -2.79 -0.02 2.54
C LEU A 145 -2.49 -1.16 1.55
N ALA A 146 -1.34 -1.82 1.66
CA ALA A 146 -1.00 -2.95 0.78
C ALA A 146 -2.00 -4.11 0.91
N ILE A 147 -2.55 -4.34 2.10
CA ILE A 147 -3.58 -5.36 2.33
C ILE A 147 -4.88 -4.93 1.65
N LEU A 148 -5.35 -3.71 1.92
CA LEU A 148 -6.59 -3.19 1.33
C LEU A 148 -6.57 -3.16 -0.20
N LEU A 149 -5.42 -2.84 -0.79
CA LEU A 149 -5.24 -2.87 -2.25
C LEU A 149 -5.41 -4.28 -2.83
N ARG A 150 -4.92 -5.30 -2.13
CA ARG A 150 -5.07 -6.70 -2.54
C ARG A 150 -6.51 -7.17 -2.41
N GLU A 151 -7.16 -6.86 -1.28
CA GLU A 151 -8.57 -7.22 -1.05
C GLU A 151 -9.52 -6.52 -2.03
N SER A 152 -9.18 -5.29 -2.43
CA SER A 152 -9.94 -4.50 -3.41
C SER A 152 -9.59 -4.84 -4.86
N GLY A 153 -8.60 -5.71 -5.10
CA GLY A 153 -8.13 -6.06 -6.45
C GLY A 153 -7.53 -4.89 -7.23
N VAL A 154 -7.11 -3.82 -6.55
CA VAL A 154 -6.53 -2.63 -7.19
C VAL A 154 -5.03 -2.88 -7.42
N PRO A 155 -4.53 -2.85 -8.67
CA PRO A 155 -3.13 -3.11 -8.97
C PRO A 155 -2.19 -2.09 -8.34
N ALA A 156 -1.10 -2.56 -7.76
CA ALA A 156 -0.12 -1.71 -7.10
C ALA A 156 1.31 -2.26 -7.19
N LEU A 157 2.26 -1.35 -7.43
CA LEU A 157 3.68 -1.66 -7.61
C LEU A 157 4.54 -0.64 -6.84
N ALA A 158 5.62 -1.09 -6.21
CA ALA A 158 6.71 -0.21 -5.81
C ALA A 158 7.81 -0.26 -6.88
N SER A 159 8.11 0.87 -7.52
CA SER A 159 9.16 1.01 -8.54
C SER A 159 9.73 2.42 -8.45
N PRO A 160 10.96 2.59 -7.93
CA PRO A 160 11.63 3.89 -7.87
C PRO A 160 11.80 4.54 -9.25
N ALA A 161 11.94 3.73 -10.30
CA ALA A 161 12.08 4.22 -11.67
C ALA A 161 10.77 4.83 -12.19
N LEU A 162 9.65 4.12 -12.02
CA LEU A 162 8.33 4.63 -12.42
C LEU A 162 7.90 5.83 -11.58
N TYR A 163 8.21 5.82 -10.28
CA TYR A 163 7.99 6.98 -9.41
C TYR A 163 8.71 8.23 -9.96
N ARG A 164 10.02 8.14 -10.23
CA ARG A 164 10.79 9.27 -10.79
C ARG A 164 10.30 9.71 -12.17
N ALA A 165 9.90 8.76 -13.02
CA ALA A 165 9.36 9.07 -14.33
C ALA A 165 8.06 9.88 -14.23
N ALA A 166 7.15 9.49 -13.33
CA ALA A 166 5.91 10.22 -13.09
C ALA A 166 6.12 11.61 -12.48
N LEU A 167 7.18 11.82 -11.69
CA LEU A 167 7.56 13.16 -11.22
C LEU A 167 8.08 14.05 -12.35
N SER A 168 8.80 13.48 -13.31
CA SER A 168 9.47 14.22 -14.38
C SER A 168 8.52 14.61 -15.50
N THR A 169 7.63 13.69 -15.88
CA THR A 169 6.68 13.87 -16.98
C THR A 169 5.32 13.31 -16.58
N PRO A 170 4.40 14.15 -16.07
CA PRO A 170 3.03 13.74 -15.82
C PRO A 170 2.38 13.25 -17.12
N GLY A 171 1.78 12.05 -17.10
CA GLY A 171 1.25 11.46 -18.33
C GLY A 171 0.57 10.11 -18.11
N ASN A 172 0.28 9.42 -19.22
CA ASN A 172 -0.29 8.07 -19.16
C ASN A 172 0.77 7.09 -18.64
N VAL A 173 0.45 6.37 -17.57
CA VAL A 173 1.29 5.33 -16.98
C VAL A 173 0.58 3.99 -17.04
N LEU A 174 1.39 2.95 -17.19
CA LEU A 174 0.99 1.55 -17.17
C LEU A 174 1.54 0.89 -15.90
N VAL A 175 0.67 0.24 -15.12
CA VAL A 175 1.05 -0.62 -14.01
C VAL A 175 0.78 -2.06 -14.43
N GLN A 176 1.83 -2.87 -14.47
CA GLN A 176 1.74 -4.31 -14.73
C GLN A 176 2.37 -5.05 -13.55
N ALA A 177 1.56 -5.37 -12.56
CA ALA A 177 1.99 -6.02 -11.33
C ALA A 177 1.78 -7.54 -11.44
N ASN A 178 2.89 -8.30 -11.49
CA ASN A 178 2.95 -9.77 -11.62
C ASN A 178 2.10 -10.37 -12.75
N GLN A 179 2.58 -10.29 -13.99
CA GLN A 179 2.17 -11.26 -15.02
C GLN A 179 3.31 -12.27 -15.19
N ARG A 180 3.00 -13.58 -15.09
CA ARG A 180 3.84 -14.58 -15.77
C ARG A 180 3.93 -14.16 -17.23
N PRO A 181 5.09 -14.32 -17.91
CA PRO A 181 5.10 -14.27 -19.36
C PRO A 181 3.97 -15.19 -19.86
N LEU A 182 3.14 -14.72 -20.79
CA LEU A 182 2.26 -15.61 -21.54
C LEU A 182 3.15 -16.74 -22.06
N GLU A 183 2.96 -17.96 -21.55
CA GLU A 183 3.58 -19.13 -22.14
C GLU A 183 3.14 -19.14 -23.60
N THR A 184 4.10 -18.91 -24.51
CA THR A 184 3.90 -19.18 -25.92
C THR A 184 3.54 -20.65 -26.03
N ILE A 185 2.26 -20.93 -26.28
CA ILE A 185 1.79 -22.27 -26.63
C ILE A 185 2.61 -22.68 -27.86
N PRO A 186 3.44 -23.73 -27.80
CA PRO A 186 4.11 -24.25 -28.99
C PRO A 186 3.02 -24.77 -29.92
N GLY A 187 3.00 -24.26 -31.16
CA GLY A 187 2.22 -24.83 -32.25
C GLY A 187 2.80 -26.13 -32.78
#